data_AF-A0AAV8DJG3-F1
#
_entry.id   AF-A0AAV8DJG3-F1
#
_cell.length_a   1.000
_cell.length_b   1.000
_cell.length_c   1.000
_cell.angle_alpha   90.00
_cell.angle_beta   90.00
_cell.angle_gamma   90.00
#
_symmetry.space_group_name_H-M   'P 1'
#
loop_
_entity.id
_entity.type
_entity.pdbx_description
1 polymer ?
#
loop_
_entity_poly.entity_id
_entity_poly.type
_entity_poly.pdbx_seq_one_letter_code
_entity_poly.pdbx_strand_id
1 'polypeptide(L)'
;MDHSTSKSCTHANHDDKSLLHWTQWQLLDSVLPTGGFAHSFGLESALQSNLIKQPEDLKPFIIQVLDNTGSLLLPFVHTLNKSPDTETWTRLDNLLEATLTNEIARKASATQGSALLRVAASVFREITELKLIRERFIGSGLVFFHHACVFGREDGSTRIYIYDHERCSFGSYQTECGRANCSFSFAT
;
A
#
# COMPACT_ATOMS: atom_id res chain seq x y z
N MET A 1 -11.11 9.23 59.90
CA MET A 1 -10.66 8.16 58.98
C MET A 1 -11.40 8.41 57.68
N ASP A 2 -10.83 9.28 56.86
CA ASP A 2 -11.42 9.70 55.60
C ASP A 2 -10.99 8.74 54.50
N HIS A 3 -11.97 8.06 53.89
CA HIS A 3 -11.77 7.31 52.67
C HIS A 3 -12.02 8.22 51.47
N SER A 4 -10.93 8.64 50.84
CA SER A 4 -10.88 9.03 49.43
C SER A 4 -9.60 8.44 48.88
N THR A 5 -9.66 7.72 47.77
CA THR A 5 -8.89 8.02 46.54
C THR A 5 -9.17 6.97 45.46
N SER A 6 -9.55 7.50 44.29
CA SER A 6 -9.39 6.99 42.92
C SER A 6 -10.23 5.79 42.44
N LYS A 7 -11.33 6.13 41.75
CA LYS A 7 -11.90 5.31 40.68
C LYS A 7 -10.92 5.32 39.49
N SER A 8 -10.31 4.16 39.20
CA SER A 8 -9.60 3.93 37.93
C SER A 8 -10.63 3.80 36.81
N CYS A 9 -10.73 4.82 35.95
CA CYS A 9 -11.63 4.82 34.80
C CYS A 9 -11.07 3.97 33.67
N THR A 10 -11.73 2.84 33.39
CA THR A 10 -11.54 1.97 32.23
C THR A 10 -12.11 2.61 30.96
N HIS A 11 -11.48 3.66 30.43
CA HIS A 11 -11.91 4.33 29.19
C HIS A 11 -11.11 3.92 27.92
N ALA A 12 -10.12 3.05 28.05
CA ALA A 12 -9.10 2.80 27.02
C ALA A 12 -9.47 1.80 25.89
N ASN A 13 -10.73 1.72 25.42
CA ASN A 13 -11.09 0.71 24.40
C ASN A 13 -11.84 1.23 23.16
N HIS A 14 -12.42 2.44 23.19
CA HIS A 14 -13.13 3.00 22.04
C HIS A 14 -12.25 3.97 21.23
N ASP A 15 -11.46 4.80 21.91
CA ASP A 15 -10.64 5.82 21.25
C ASP A 15 -9.51 5.21 20.41
N ASP A 16 -8.84 4.16 20.91
CA ASP A 16 -7.77 3.44 20.19
C ASP A 16 -8.24 2.80 18.89
N LYS A 17 -9.45 2.21 18.88
CA LYS A 17 -10.02 1.63 17.65
C LYS A 17 -10.37 2.70 16.62
N SER A 18 -10.84 3.87 17.07
CA SER A 18 -11.17 4.98 16.17
C SER A 18 -9.90 5.59 15.56
N LEU A 19 -8.83 5.74 16.35
CA LEU A 19 -7.53 6.22 15.89
C LEU A 19 -6.90 5.26 14.88
N LEU A 20 -6.94 3.95 15.16
CA LEU A 20 -6.46 2.93 14.23
C LEU A 20 -7.20 3.00 12.87
N HIS A 21 -8.51 3.21 12.90
CA HIS A 21 -9.33 3.33 11.70
C HIS A 21 -8.94 4.59 10.88
N TRP A 22 -8.73 5.74 11.54
CA TRP A 22 -8.28 6.95 10.85
C TRP A 22 -6.89 6.81 10.22
N THR A 23 -5.96 6.16 10.93
CA THR A 23 -4.62 5.82 10.41
C THR A 23 -4.70 5.01 9.12
N GLN A 24 -5.62 4.03 9.06
CA GLN A 24 -5.84 3.23 7.85
C GLN A 24 -6.30 4.10 6.67
N TRP A 25 -7.25 5.02 6.89
CA TRP A 25 -7.68 5.94 5.82
C TRP A 25 -6.57 6.87 5.37
N GLN A 26 -5.72 7.34 6.29
CA GLN A 26 -4.58 8.19 5.93
C GLN A 26 -3.55 7.46 5.07
N LEU A 27 -3.29 6.18 5.35
CA LEU A 27 -2.40 5.34 4.54
C LEU A 27 -2.95 5.09 3.13
N LEU A 28 -4.27 5.09 2.98
CA LEU A 28 -4.97 4.92 1.70
C LEU A 28 -5.18 6.23 0.94
N ASP A 29 -4.87 7.37 1.54
CA ASP A 29 -5.07 8.67 0.91
C ASP A 29 -4.16 8.83 -0.31
N SER A 30 -4.76 9.22 -1.44
CA SER A 30 -4.04 9.53 -2.67
C SER A 30 -3.01 10.65 -2.49
N VAL A 31 -3.22 11.57 -1.54
CA VAL A 31 -2.32 12.69 -1.24
C VAL A 31 -1.05 12.23 -0.49
N LEU A 32 -1.01 11.00 0.01
CA LEU A 32 0.17 10.47 0.69
C LEU A 32 1.39 10.54 -0.27
N PRO A 33 2.54 11.09 0.17
CA PRO A 33 3.68 11.36 -0.70
C PRO A 33 4.50 10.10 -0.99
N THR A 34 3.85 9.06 -1.50
CA THR A 34 4.43 7.79 -1.93
C THR A 34 4.83 7.79 -3.40
N GLY A 35 4.42 8.81 -4.17
CA GLY A 35 4.65 8.86 -5.62
C GLY A 35 3.64 8.04 -6.43
N GLY A 36 2.42 7.83 -5.89
CA GLY A 36 1.33 7.13 -6.58
C GLY A 36 0.95 7.72 -7.95
N PHE A 37 1.13 9.04 -8.13
CA PHE A 37 0.85 9.76 -9.38
C PHE A 37 1.99 9.76 -10.40
N ALA A 38 3.19 9.28 -10.03
CA ALA A 38 4.35 9.32 -10.92
C ALA A 38 4.33 8.23 -12.01
N HIS A 39 3.36 7.31 -11.97
CA HIS A 39 3.33 6.14 -12.84
C HIS A 39 1.97 5.98 -13.54
N SER A 40 2.01 5.95 -14.87
CA SER A 40 0.81 5.83 -15.73
C SER A 40 0.29 4.40 -15.87
N PHE A 41 0.96 3.40 -15.27
CA PHE A 41 0.61 1.97 -15.38
C PHE A 41 0.44 1.49 -16.84
N GLY A 42 1.21 2.07 -17.77
CA GLY A 42 1.17 1.74 -19.18
C GLY A 42 0.08 2.45 -19.99
N LEU A 43 -0.70 3.36 -19.38
CA LEU A 43 -1.72 4.15 -20.08
C LEU A 43 -1.10 5.00 -21.20
N GLU A 44 0.02 5.67 -20.93
CA GLU A 44 0.74 6.46 -21.94
C GLU A 44 1.21 5.59 -23.10
N SER A 45 1.77 4.41 -22.80
CA SER A 45 2.20 3.46 -23.83
C SER A 45 1.01 2.91 -24.62
N ALA A 46 -0.14 2.67 -23.98
CA ALA A 46 -1.36 2.19 -24.63
C ALA A 46 -1.95 3.25 -25.59
N LEU A 47 -1.91 4.53 -25.21
CA LEU A 47 -2.28 5.64 -26.10
C LEU A 47 -1.32 5.75 -27.28
N GLN A 48 -0.01 5.77 -27.02
CA GLN A 48 1.02 5.88 -28.07
C GLN A 48 1.03 4.72 -29.06
N SER A 49 0.65 3.52 -28.62
CA SER A 49 0.51 2.32 -29.47
C SER A 49 -0.86 2.18 -30.13
N ASN A 50 -1.75 3.15 -29.94
CA ASN A 50 -3.13 3.13 -30.44
C ASN A 50 -3.96 1.92 -29.93
N LEU A 51 -3.65 1.40 -28.75
CA LEU A 51 -4.48 0.41 -28.06
C LEU A 51 -5.72 1.05 -27.41
N ILE A 52 -5.61 2.33 -27.03
CA ILE A 52 -6.73 3.17 -26.57
C ILE A 52 -6.83 4.32 -27.56
N LYS A 53 -7.95 4.41 -28.28
CA LYS A 53 -8.17 5.44 -29.32
C LYS A 53 -9.30 6.40 -28.96
N GLN A 54 -10.26 5.91 -28.18
CA GLN A 54 -11.47 6.64 -27.82
C GLN A 54 -11.75 6.45 -26.31
N PRO A 55 -12.50 7.37 -25.67
CA PRO A 55 -12.79 7.29 -24.23
C PRO A 55 -13.42 5.96 -23.79
N GLU A 56 -14.15 5.29 -24.67
CA GLU A 56 -14.82 4.01 -24.41
C GLU A 56 -13.82 2.87 -24.19
N ASP A 57 -12.62 2.96 -24.77
CA ASP A 57 -11.54 1.97 -24.63
C ASP A 57 -10.86 2.05 -23.26
N LEU A 58 -11.00 3.18 -22.56
CA LEU A 58 -10.35 3.43 -21.28
C LEU A 58 -10.89 2.52 -20.17
N LYS A 59 -12.20 2.29 -20.13
CA LYS A 59 -12.84 1.46 -19.10
C LYS A 59 -12.34 0.00 -19.16
N PRO A 60 -12.37 -0.70 -20.32
CA PRO A 60 -11.77 -2.02 -20.45
C PRO A 60 -10.29 -2.06 -20.06
N PHE A 61 -9.51 -1.04 -20.48
CA PHE A 61 -8.09 -0.94 -20.13
C PHE A 61 -7.88 -0.87 -18.61
N ILE A 62 -8.62 0.00 -17.92
CA ILE A 62 -8.54 0.14 -16.45
C ILE A 62 -8.91 -1.16 -15.75
N ILE A 63 -9.98 -1.84 -16.18
CA ILE A 63 -10.39 -3.14 -15.62
C ILE A 63 -9.24 -4.15 -15.77
N GLN A 64 -8.63 -4.23 -16.94
CA GLN A 64 -7.53 -5.17 -17.17
C GLN A 64 -6.27 -4.82 -16.35
N VAL A 65 -5.96 -3.53 -16.20
CA VAL A 65 -4.89 -3.08 -15.31
C VAL A 65 -5.21 -3.46 -13.86
N LEU A 66 -6.45 -3.29 -13.40
CA LEU A 66 -6.89 -3.67 -12.05
C LEU A 66 -6.79 -5.17 -11.83
N ASP A 67 -7.31 -5.99 -12.75
CA ASP A 67 -7.27 -7.44 -12.67
C ASP A 67 -5.83 -7.96 -12.64
N ASN A 68 -4.96 -7.42 -13.50
CA ASN A 68 -3.55 -7.79 -13.53
C ASN A 68 -2.84 -7.38 -12.24
N THR A 69 -3.05 -6.14 -11.79
CA THR A 69 -2.41 -5.61 -10.57
C THR A 69 -2.87 -6.39 -9.34
N GLY A 70 -4.17 -6.62 -9.22
CA GLY A 70 -4.78 -7.36 -8.12
C GLY A 70 -4.29 -8.80 -8.09
N SER A 71 -4.37 -9.52 -9.22
CA SER A 71 -3.94 -10.91 -9.31
C SER A 71 -2.45 -11.09 -9.01
N LEU A 72 -1.61 -10.12 -9.40
CA LEU A 72 -0.18 -10.14 -9.12
C LEU A 72 0.15 -9.81 -7.67
N LEU A 73 -0.40 -8.72 -7.13
CA LEU A 73 0.08 -8.16 -5.85
C LEU A 73 -0.67 -8.69 -4.63
N LEU A 74 -1.96 -9.00 -4.74
CA LEU A 74 -2.78 -9.44 -3.59
C LEU A 74 -2.23 -10.68 -2.89
N PRO A 75 -1.70 -11.72 -3.58
CA PRO A 75 -1.12 -12.87 -2.91
C PRO A 75 0.06 -12.52 -1.98
N PHE A 76 0.87 -11.52 -2.35
CA PHE A 76 1.99 -11.04 -1.52
C PHE A 76 1.48 -10.32 -0.29
N VAL A 77 0.53 -9.39 -0.45
CA VAL A 77 -0.09 -8.65 0.65
C VAL A 77 -0.73 -9.62 1.65
N HIS A 78 -1.55 -10.54 1.14
CA HIS A 78 -2.28 -11.52 1.95
C HIS A 78 -1.35 -12.47 2.72
N THR A 79 -0.29 -12.96 2.07
CA THR A 79 0.64 -13.88 2.72
C THR A 79 1.43 -13.18 3.82
N LEU A 80 1.87 -11.94 3.59
CA LEU A 80 2.58 -11.16 4.62
C LEU A 80 1.69 -10.75 5.77
N ASN A 81 0.42 -10.46 5.50
CA ASN A 81 -0.54 -10.15 6.54
C ASN A 81 -0.79 -11.35 7.47
N LYS A 82 -0.84 -12.57 6.89
CA LYS A 82 -0.99 -13.81 7.67
C LYS A 82 0.28 -14.23 8.41
N SER A 83 1.44 -13.98 7.82
CA SER A 83 2.75 -14.39 8.34
C SER A 83 3.74 -13.21 8.24
N PRO A 84 3.70 -12.25 9.18
CA PRO A 84 4.48 -11.02 9.10
C PRO A 84 5.97 -11.19 9.50
N ASP A 85 6.49 -12.40 9.49
CA ASP A 85 7.87 -12.67 9.90
C ASP A 85 8.91 -12.15 8.89
N THR A 86 10.16 -12.08 9.35
CA THR A 86 11.29 -11.51 8.58
C THR A 86 11.74 -12.39 7.43
N GLU A 87 11.68 -13.70 7.58
CA GLU A 87 12.05 -14.62 6.54
C GLU A 87 11.04 -14.59 5.40
N THR A 88 9.74 -14.65 5.74
CA THR A 88 8.63 -14.55 4.78
C THR A 88 8.67 -13.24 4.00
N TRP A 89 8.91 -12.11 4.68
CA TRP A 89 9.04 -10.83 3.98
C TRP A 89 10.21 -10.80 3.03
N THR A 90 11.41 -11.16 3.49
CA THR A 90 12.61 -11.17 2.65
C THR A 90 12.38 -12.03 1.41
N ARG A 91 11.83 -13.24 1.59
CA ARG A 91 11.53 -14.17 0.50
C ARG A 91 10.51 -13.60 -0.49
N LEU A 92 9.41 -13.04 -0.01
CA LEU A 92 8.33 -12.52 -0.85
C LEU A 92 8.71 -11.24 -1.59
N ASP A 93 9.48 -10.37 -0.94
CA ASP A 93 9.98 -9.15 -1.56
C ASP A 93 10.97 -9.47 -2.69
N ASN A 94 11.90 -10.41 -2.48
CA ASN A 94 12.79 -10.91 -3.53
C ASN A 94 12.03 -11.64 -4.67
N LEU A 95 10.98 -12.39 -4.33
CA LEU A 95 10.13 -13.03 -5.33
C LEU A 95 9.39 -11.98 -6.18
N LEU A 96 8.91 -10.89 -5.57
CA LEU A 96 8.23 -9.83 -6.28
C LEU A 96 9.20 -9.04 -7.18
N GLU A 97 10.44 -8.79 -6.73
CA GLU A 97 11.51 -8.22 -7.56
C GLU A 97 11.73 -9.07 -8.81
N ALA A 98 11.84 -10.39 -8.65
CA ALA A 98 12.03 -11.32 -9.76
C ALA A 98 10.80 -11.42 -10.70
N THR A 99 9.59 -11.24 -10.15
CA THR A 99 8.34 -11.35 -10.92
C THR A 99 8.07 -10.10 -11.76
N LEU A 100 8.50 -8.91 -11.29
CA LEU A 100 8.35 -7.65 -12.01
C LEU A 100 9.40 -7.50 -13.12
N THR A 101 9.19 -8.19 -14.24
CA THR A 101 10.13 -8.19 -15.38
C THR A 101 10.29 -6.81 -16.03
N ASN A 102 9.26 -5.96 -15.97
CA ASN A 102 9.33 -4.58 -16.42
C ASN A 102 10.10 -3.71 -15.41
N GLU A 103 11.24 -3.15 -15.84
CA GLU A 103 12.09 -2.32 -14.99
C GLU A 103 11.38 -1.07 -14.43
N ILE A 104 10.52 -0.42 -15.21
CA ILE A 104 9.77 0.76 -14.78
C ILE A 104 8.78 0.36 -13.68
N ALA A 105 8.03 -0.72 -13.87
CA ALA A 105 7.09 -1.22 -12.86
C ALA A 105 7.80 -1.69 -11.58
N ARG A 106 8.96 -2.33 -11.73
CA ARG A 106 9.79 -2.79 -10.61
C ARG A 106 10.33 -1.62 -9.78
N LYS A 107 10.94 -0.63 -10.43
CA LYS A 107 11.42 0.61 -9.79
C LYS A 107 10.29 1.40 -9.15
N ALA A 108 9.14 1.50 -9.81
CA ALA A 108 7.94 2.13 -9.28
C ALA A 108 7.52 1.48 -7.96
N SER A 109 7.38 0.14 -7.97
CA SER A 109 6.98 -0.63 -6.80
C SER A 109 7.95 -0.45 -5.61
N ALA A 110 9.26 -0.54 -5.85
CA ALA A 110 10.28 -0.35 -4.80
C ALA A 110 10.32 1.11 -4.27
N THR A 111 10.19 2.09 -5.16
CA THR A 111 10.19 3.52 -4.79
C THR A 111 8.96 3.86 -3.95
N GLN A 112 7.79 3.41 -4.39
CA GLN A 112 6.52 3.63 -3.68
C GLN A 112 6.53 2.95 -2.31
N GLY A 113 6.97 1.70 -2.21
CA GLY A 113 7.03 1.00 -0.92
C GLY A 113 8.08 1.59 0.03
N SER A 114 9.24 1.99 -0.47
CA SER A 114 10.25 2.72 0.32
C SER A 114 9.70 4.06 0.85
N ALA A 115 8.94 4.78 0.02
CA ALA A 115 8.31 6.03 0.41
C ALA A 115 7.20 5.81 1.44
N LEU A 116 6.36 4.79 1.25
CA LEU A 116 5.33 4.37 2.19
C LEU A 116 5.94 4.05 3.56
N LEU A 117 6.92 3.15 3.63
CA LEU A 117 7.57 2.78 4.90
C LEU A 117 8.22 3.99 5.58
N ARG A 118 8.85 4.89 4.81
CA ARG A 118 9.44 6.12 5.35
C ARG A 118 8.38 7.04 5.96
N VAL A 119 7.26 7.26 5.28
CA VAL A 119 6.17 8.11 5.78
C VAL A 119 5.53 7.45 6.99
N ALA A 120 5.16 6.18 6.89
CA ALA A 120 4.54 5.42 7.97
C ALA A 120 5.40 5.40 9.25
N ALA A 121 6.70 5.12 9.13
CA ALA A 121 7.62 5.15 10.28
C ALA A 121 7.83 6.56 10.88
N SER A 122 7.54 7.63 10.13
CA SER A 122 7.67 9.01 10.60
C SER A 122 6.40 9.53 11.29
N VAL A 123 5.24 9.11 10.80
CA VAL A 123 3.91 9.53 11.25
C VAL A 123 3.45 8.68 12.44
N PHE A 124 3.54 7.35 12.33
CA PHE A 124 3.05 6.39 13.33
C PHE A 124 4.18 5.99 14.30
N ARG A 125 4.58 6.94 15.15
CA ARG A 125 5.71 6.77 16.09
C ARG A 125 5.44 5.73 17.17
N GLU A 126 4.17 5.51 17.47
CA GLU A 126 3.65 4.49 18.37
C GLU A 126 3.89 3.07 17.83
N ILE A 127 3.99 2.90 16.51
CA ILE A 127 4.28 1.61 15.87
C ILE A 127 5.80 1.46 15.70
N THR A 128 6.46 1.12 16.81
CA THR A 128 7.93 1.01 16.87
C THR A 128 8.50 0.00 15.87
N GLU A 129 7.75 -1.05 15.54
CA GLU A 129 8.14 -2.08 14.58
C GLU A 129 8.47 -1.53 13.19
N LEU A 130 7.71 -0.55 12.67
CA LEU A 130 7.98 0.03 11.34
C LEU A 130 9.33 0.71 11.27
N LYS A 131 9.70 1.40 12.35
CA LYS A 131 11.01 2.06 12.48
C LYS A 131 12.13 1.04 12.57
N LEU A 132 11.98 0.02 13.43
CA LEU A 132 12.98 -1.05 13.60
C LEU A 132 13.20 -1.82 12.31
N ILE A 133 12.12 -2.13 11.60
CA ILE A 133 12.14 -2.77 10.28
C ILE A 133 12.93 -1.92 9.30
N ARG A 134 12.62 -0.63 9.19
CA ARG A 134 13.32 0.28 8.29
C ARG A 134 14.81 0.35 8.63
N GLU A 135 15.16 0.52 9.90
CA GLU A 135 16.56 0.59 10.36
C GLU A 135 17.34 -0.70 10.11
N ARG A 136 16.70 -1.86 10.31
CA ARG A 136 17.32 -3.17 10.09
C ARG A 136 17.68 -3.42 8.63
N PHE A 137 16.84 -2.98 7.70
CA PHE A 137 16.92 -3.38 6.30
C PHE A 137 17.47 -2.30 5.37
N ILE A 138 17.43 -1.03 5.76
CA ILE A 138 17.94 0.05 4.92
C ILE A 138 19.44 -0.16 4.65
N GLY A 139 19.84 -0.12 3.38
CA GLY A 139 21.23 -0.36 2.97
C GLY A 139 21.73 -1.80 3.10
N SER A 140 20.92 -2.73 3.61
CA SER A 140 21.30 -4.15 3.77
C SER A 140 21.42 -4.92 2.44
N GLY A 141 20.70 -4.48 1.41
CA GLY A 141 20.55 -5.21 0.15
C GLY A 141 19.70 -6.48 0.24
N LEU A 142 19.09 -6.77 1.39
CA LEU A 142 18.28 -7.98 1.59
C LEU A 142 16.84 -7.85 1.07
N VAL A 143 16.32 -6.61 1.06
CA VAL A 143 14.97 -6.27 0.58
C VAL A 143 15.01 -5.00 -0.27
N PHE A 144 14.12 -4.95 -1.24
CA PHE A 144 13.87 -3.86 -2.19
C PHE A 144 12.74 -2.93 -1.73
N PHE A 145 11.95 -3.35 -0.74
CA PHE A 145 10.80 -2.61 -0.20
C PHE A 145 9.71 -2.38 -1.24
N HIS A 146 9.28 -3.44 -1.92
CA HIS A 146 8.15 -3.34 -2.84
C HIS A 146 6.88 -2.95 -2.11
N HIS A 147 6.09 -2.08 -2.75
CA HIS A 147 4.88 -1.49 -2.19
C HIS A 147 3.93 -2.53 -1.59
N ALA A 148 3.63 -3.60 -2.33
CA ALA A 148 2.76 -4.67 -1.85
C ALA A 148 3.31 -5.39 -0.61
N CYS A 149 4.64 -5.56 -0.53
CA CYS A 149 5.28 -6.25 0.58
C CYS A 149 5.37 -5.36 1.83
N VAL A 150 5.60 -4.06 1.67
CA VAL A 150 5.53 -3.09 2.76
C VAL A 150 4.10 -3.02 3.31
N PHE A 151 3.12 -2.88 2.42
CA PHE A 151 1.71 -2.79 2.79
C PHE A 151 1.18 -4.04 3.50
N GLY A 152 1.57 -5.24 3.04
CA GLY A 152 1.17 -6.50 3.68
C GLY A 152 1.81 -6.74 5.04
N ARG A 153 2.91 -6.07 5.35
CA ARG A 153 3.69 -6.26 6.58
C ARG A 153 3.24 -5.38 7.74
N GLU A 154 2.53 -4.29 7.46
CA GLU A 154 1.99 -3.45 8.53
C GLU A 154 1.13 -4.33 9.48
N ASP A 155 1.48 -4.28 10.76
CA ASP A 155 1.15 -5.23 11.82
C ASP A 155 -0.32 -5.74 11.80
N GLY A 156 -0.53 -7.01 12.19
CA GLY A 156 -1.83 -7.68 12.26
C GLY A 156 -2.83 -7.06 13.24
N SER A 157 -2.43 -6.03 14.00
CA SER A 157 -3.33 -5.12 14.74
C SER A 157 -4.04 -4.14 13.81
N THR A 158 -3.36 -3.66 12.76
CA THR A 158 -3.93 -2.94 11.61
C THR A 158 -4.51 -3.99 10.66
N ARG A 159 -5.61 -4.63 11.07
CA ARG A 159 -6.40 -5.45 10.14
C ARG A 159 -6.99 -4.53 9.08
N ILE A 160 -6.22 -4.29 8.02
CA ILE A 160 -6.79 -3.86 6.75
C ILE A 160 -7.66 -5.04 6.35
N TYR A 161 -8.97 -4.88 6.44
CA TYR A 161 -9.93 -5.88 6.00
C TYR A 161 -9.81 -6.03 4.48
N ILE A 162 -8.80 -6.78 4.06
CA ILE A 162 -8.81 -7.43 2.76
C ILE A 162 -9.91 -8.48 2.92
N TYR A 163 -10.94 -8.42 2.08
CA TYR A 163 -12.20 -9.18 2.15
C TYR A 163 -13.33 -8.52 2.98
N ASP A 164 -14.03 -7.59 2.33
CA ASP A 164 -15.48 -7.69 2.25
C ASP A 164 -15.83 -8.48 0.99
N HIS A 165 -16.72 -9.48 1.10
CA HIS A 165 -17.07 -10.44 0.05
C HIS A 165 -17.71 -9.79 -1.20
N GLU A 166 -17.95 -8.48 -1.15
CA GLU A 166 -18.58 -7.71 -2.24
C GLU A 166 -17.68 -6.64 -2.88
N ARG A 167 -16.49 -6.31 -2.36
CA ARG A 167 -15.65 -5.23 -2.92
C ARG A 167 -14.15 -5.46 -2.83
N CYS A 168 -13.56 -5.79 -3.99
CA CYS A 168 -12.11 -5.82 -4.22
C CYS A 168 -11.62 -4.37 -4.48
N SER A 169 -11.49 -3.53 -3.43
CA SER A 169 -11.28 -2.08 -3.61
C SER A 169 -10.04 -1.48 -2.92
N PHE A 170 -9.17 -2.27 -2.29
CA PHE A 170 -8.20 -1.71 -1.33
C PHE A 170 -6.82 -1.36 -1.90
N GLY A 171 -6.34 -2.10 -2.90
CA GLY A 171 -5.20 -1.67 -3.74
C GLY A 171 -5.64 -0.75 -4.87
N SER A 172 -6.92 -0.37 -4.90
CA SER A 172 -7.57 0.33 -5.99
C SER A 172 -7.55 1.83 -5.73
N TYR A 173 -7.88 2.35 -4.55
CA TYR A 173 -8.07 3.81 -4.36
C TYR A 173 -6.86 4.71 -4.63
N GLN A 174 -5.70 4.43 -4.03
CA GLN A 174 -4.50 5.26 -4.24
C GLN A 174 -4.03 5.18 -5.70
N THR A 175 -4.16 3.98 -6.28
CA THR A 175 -3.76 3.64 -7.63
C THR A 175 -4.80 4.13 -8.67
N GLU A 176 -6.09 4.12 -8.37
CA GLU A 176 -7.23 4.58 -9.19
C GLU A 176 -7.33 6.10 -9.18
N CYS A 177 -7.14 6.76 -8.04
CA CYS A 177 -7.02 8.23 -8.00
C CYS A 177 -5.78 8.68 -8.79
N GLY A 178 -4.67 7.95 -8.67
CA GLY A 178 -3.50 8.09 -9.53
C GLY A 178 -3.86 8.00 -11.03
N ARG A 179 -4.58 6.94 -11.40
CA ARG A 179 -4.97 6.62 -12.78
C ARG A 179 -5.96 7.62 -13.39
N ALA A 180 -6.98 8.05 -12.64
CA ALA A 180 -7.99 9.00 -13.10
C ALA A 180 -7.41 10.41 -13.32
N ASN A 181 -6.46 10.84 -12.47
CA ASN A 181 -5.84 12.16 -12.61
C ASN A 181 -4.76 12.21 -13.71
N CYS A 182 -4.06 11.10 -13.98
CA CYS A 182 -3.24 11.02 -15.20
C CYS A 182 -4.10 11.22 -16.46
N SER A 183 -5.32 10.68 -16.52
CA SER A 183 -6.23 10.93 -17.64
C SER A 183 -6.68 12.40 -17.78
N PHE A 184 -6.81 13.14 -16.68
CA PHE A 184 -7.22 14.55 -16.68
C PHE A 184 -6.11 15.54 -17.11
N SER A 185 -4.84 15.26 -16.80
CA SER A 185 -3.72 16.12 -17.24
C SER A 185 -3.47 16.09 -18.76
N PHE A 186 -4.02 15.11 -19.47
CA PHE A 186 -3.88 14.96 -20.93
C PHE A 186 -5.16 15.31 -21.71
N ALA A 187 -6.24 15.70 -21.03
CA ALA A 187 -7.49 16.17 -21.64
C ALA A 187 -7.59 17.71 -21.72
N THR A 188 -6.51 18.42 -21.38
CA THR A 188 -6.32 19.88 -21.52
C THR A 188 -5.11 20.17 -22.39
#